data_AF-A0A1Y0BA28-F1
#
_entry.id   AF-A0A1Y0BA28-F1
#
_cell.length_a   1.000
_cell.length_b   1.000
_cell.length_c   1.000
_cell.angle_alpha   90.00
_cell.angle_beta   90.00
_cell.angle_gamma   90.00
#
_symmetry.space_group_name_H-M   'P 1'
#
loop_
_entity.id
_entity.type
_entity.pdbx_description
1 polymer ?
#
loop_
_entity_poly.entity_id
_entity_poly.type
_entity_poly.pdbx_seq_one_letter_code
_entity_poly.pdbx_strand_id
1 'polypeptide(L)'
;MTDPVADLRLRQLTSAALPVGAFAYSQGLESAVELGWVQNPAQAQQWIGGLLEHTLSRLEVPLLARLMAAFASADEASAERWSGLLLALRDTAELRAQERALGTAWAALLVDLGVPGAEPWADRPQRTALALYALAVAHYGVTVQDAGHALLWAWLEAQASAALRAVPLGHAAAQRVIHTLAAAIPAAVTRGLALADEDIGAGAPALAIASCRHETQYSRLFRS
;
A
#
# COMPACT_ATOMS: atom_id res chain seq x y z
N MET A 1 -3.25 1.58 -25.93
CA MET A 1 -4.22 2.43 -25.22
C MET A 1 -5.03 1.53 -24.34
N THR A 2 -4.97 1.75 -23.03
CA THR A 2 -5.78 1.02 -22.03
C THR A 2 -7.26 1.28 -22.32
N ASP A 3 -8.11 0.27 -22.13
CA ASP A 3 -9.57 0.41 -22.25
C ASP A 3 -10.05 1.58 -21.36
N PRO A 4 -10.79 2.57 -21.88
CA PRO A 4 -11.30 3.68 -21.07
C PRO A 4 -12.07 3.23 -19.82
N VAL A 5 -12.78 2.11 -19.88
CA VAL A 5 -13.51 1.57 -18.72
C VAL A 5 -12.54 1.03 -17.67
N ALA A 6 -11.45 0.37 -18.08
CA ALA A 6 -10.42 -0.10 -17.18
C ALA A 6 -9.73 1.05 -16.44
N ASP A 7 -9.46 2.19 -17.11
CA ASP A 7 -8.93 3.40 -16.47
C ASP A 7 -9.89 3.96 -15.42
N LEU A 8 -11.18 4.06 -15.74
CA LEU A 8 -12.18 4.55 -14.78
C LEU A 8 -12.33 3.63 -13.55
N ARG A 9 -12.26 2.31 -13.77
CA ARG A 9 -12.25 1.33 -12.67
C ARG A 9 -10.99 1.46 -11.83
N LEU A 10 -9.82 1.66 -12.44
CA LEU A 10 -8.58 1.89 -11.71
C LEU A 10 -8.69 3.14 -10.82
N ARG A 11 -9.22 4.25 -11.34
CA ARG A 11 -9.48 5.48 -10.56
C ARG A 11 -10.45 5.23 -9.41
N GLN A 12 -11.49 4.43 -9.62
CA GLN A 12 -12.42 4.04 -8.55
C GLN A 12 -11.67 3.30 -7.45
N LEU A 13 -10.86 2.29 -7.81
CA LEU A 13 -10.08 1.47 -6.88
C LEU A 13 -8.99 2.25 -6.12
N THR A 14 -8.57 3.41 -6.61
CA THR A 14 -7.54 4.24 -5.96
C THR A 14 -8.07 5.55 -5.38
N SER A 15 -9.40 5.70 -5.33
CA SER A 15 -10.04 6.86 -4.74
C SER A 15 -9.83 6.89 -3.23
N ALA A 16 -9.50 8.06 -2.68
CA ALA A 16 -9.46 8.28 -1.23
C ALA A 16 -10.83 8.01 -0.54
N ALA A 17 -11.93 8.04 -1.29
CA ALA A 17 -13.27 7.71 -0.81
C ALA A 17 -13.59 6.20 -0.84
N LEU A 18 -12.67 5.35 -1.28
CA LEU A 18 -12.90 3.91 -1.31
C LEU A 18 -13.13 3.38 0.12
N PRO A 19 -14.20 2.59 0.37
CA PRO A 19 -14.60 2.19 1.72
C PRO A 19 -13.74 1.05 2.30
N VAL A 20 -12.43 1.07 2.05
CA VAL A 20 -11.47 0.08 2.57
C VAL A 20 -10.81 0.53 3.88
N GLY A 21 -11.01 1.78 4.30
CA GLY A 21 -10.55 2.28 5.60
C GLY A 21 -9.06 2.62 5.67
N ALA A 22 -8.38 2.76 4.53
CA ALA A 22 -6.94 3.06 4.46
C ALA A 22 -6.54 4.36 5.20
N PHE A 23 -7.44 5.35 5.26
CA PHE A 23 -7.20 6.62 5.95
C PHE A 23 -6.99 6.51 7.46
N ALA A 24 -7.35 5.37 8.08
CA ALA A 24 -7.23 5.15 9.51
C ALA A 24 -5.81 4.78 9.96
N TYR A 25 -4.88 4.58 9.02
CA TYR A 25 -3.54 4.07 9.28
C TYR A 25 -2.47 5.09 8.89
N SER A 26 -1.48 5.27 9.75
CA SER A 26 -0.34 6.18 9.55
C SER A 26 0.94 5.43 9.16
N GLN A 27 0.96 4.10 9.30
CA GLN A 27 2.14 3.25 9.04
C GLN A 27 3.39 3.80 9.74
N GLY A 28 3.30 3.97 11.06
CA GLY A 28 4.39 4.42 11.92
C GLY A 28 4.69 5.92 11.88
N LEU A 29 4.06 6.70 10.98
CA LEU A 29 4.28 8.14 10.93
C LEU A 29 3.86 8.84 12.23
N GLU A 30 2.75 8.43 12.86
CA GLU A 30 2.31 9.01 14.13
C GLU A 30 3.38 8.87 15.23
N SER A 31 3.93 7.67 15.41
CA SER A 31 5.00 7.47 16.39
C SER A 31 6.32 8.12 15.99
N ALA A 32 6.61 8.23 14.69
CA ALA A 32 7.77 8.98 14.23
C ALA A 32 7.67 10.47 14.59
N VAL A 33 6.45 11.03 14.63
CA VAL A 33 6.22 12.40 15.15
C VAL A 33 6.42 12.45 16.67
N GLU A 34 5.82 11.52 17.42
CA GLU A 34 5.95 11.48 18.88
C GLU A 34 7.41 11.34 19.34
N LEU A 35 8.20 10.52 18.63
CA LEU A 35 9.63 10.32 18.87
C LEU A 35 10.50 11.50 18.39
N GLY A 36 9.91 12.51 17.76
CA GLY A 36 10.61 13.69 17.25
C GLY A 36 11.44 13.46 15.98
N TRP A 37 11.22 12.36 15.27
CA TRP A 37 11.91 12.06 13.99
C TRP A 37 11.31 12.86 12.83
N VAL A 38 10.01 13.11 12.88
CA VAL A 38 9.28 13.89 11.89
C VAL A 38 8.58 15.06 12.57
N GLN A 39 9.10 16.27 12.40
CA GLN A 39 8.61 17.47 13.09
C GLN A 39 8.22 18.60 12.13
N ASN A 40 8.59 18.48 10.85
CA ASN A 40 8.35 19.50 9.85
C ASN A 40 8.08 18.90 8.46
N PRO A 41 7.59 19.70 7.50
CA PRO A 41 7.26 19.20 6.16
C PRO A 41 8.42 18.56 5.40
N ALA A 42 9.66 19.04 5.57
CA ALA A 42 10.81 18.46 4.89
C ALA A 42 11.12 17.05 5.42
N GLN A 43 11.05 16.87 6.74
CA GLN A 43 11.21 15.55 7.36
C GLN A 43 10.05 14.60 7.01
N ALA A 44 8.81 15.10 6.91
CA ALA A 44 7.69 14.29 6.44
C ALA A 44 7.91 13.82 5.00
N GLN A 45 8.40 14.70 4.12
CA GLN A 45 8.77 14.33 2.76
C GLN A 45 9.88 13.27 2.73
N GLN A 46 10.91 13.41 3.57
CA GLN A 46 12.00 12.43 3.68
C GLN A 46 11.50 11.07 4.18
N TRP A 47 10.64 11.07 5.20
CA TRP A 47 10.03 9.84 5.73
C TRP A 47 9.22 9.11 4.66
N ILE A 48 8.26 9.81 4.04
CA ILE A 48 7.39 9.23 3.01
C ILE A 48 8.20 8.81 1.78
N GLY A 49 9.15 9.64 1.33
CA GLY A 49 10.03 9.30 0.21
C GLY A 49 10.92 8.08 0.49
N GLY A 50 11.46 7.97 1.71
CA GLY A 50 12.25 6.83 2.13
C GLY A 50 11.45 5.53 2.18
N LEU A 51 10.20 5.57 2.65
CA LEU A 51 9.31 4.41 2.60
C LEU A 51 8.96 4.02 1.16
N LEU A 52 8.66 5.00 0.30
CA LEU A 52 8.38 4.77 -1.13
C LEU A 52 9.54 4.01 -1.79
N GLU A 53 10.77 4.43 -1.52
CA GLU A 53 11.96 3.85 -2.13
C GLU A 53 12.36 2.51 -1.51
N HIS A 54 12.40 2.40 -0.19
CA HIS A 54 12.99 1.23 0.49
C HIS A 54 11.98 0.17 0.92
N THR A 55 10.68 0.47 0.83
CA THR A 55 9.59 -0.48 1.13
C THR A 55 8.76 -0.72 -0.12
N LEU A 56 7.99 0.28 -0.56
CA LEU A 56 6.97 0.12 -1.60
C LEU A 56 7.55 -0.35 -2.93
N SER A 57 8.68 0.24 -3.35
CA SER A 57 9.34 -0.15 -4.59
C SER A 57 9.98 -1.54 -4.54
N ARG A 58 10.31 -2.06 -3.35
CA ARG A 58 11.05 -3.31 -3.18
C ARG A 58 10.22 -4.49 -2.70
N LEU A 59 9.00 -4.24 -2.23
CA LEU A 59 8.10 -5.25 -1.71
C LEU A 59 6.74 -5.20 -2.42
N GLU A 60 5.99 -4.11 -2.30
CA GLU A 60 4.63 -4.01 -2.82
C GLU A 60 4.57 -4.08 -4.35
N VAL A 61 5.42 -3.31 -5.05
CA VAL A 61 5.46 -3.30 -6.53
C VAL A 61 5.86 -4.67 -7.12
N PRO A 62 6.98 -5.31 -6.73
CA PRO A 62 7.32 -6.61 -7.28
C PRO A 62 6.25 -7.66 -6.95
N LEU A 63 5.70 -7.67 -5.73
CA LEU A 63 4.65 -8.62 -5.35
C LEU A 63 3.34 -8.38 -6.12
N LEU A 64 2.98 -7.12 -6.40
CA LEU A 64 1.85 -6.80 -7.27
C LEU A 64 1.99 -7.49 -8.62
N ALA A 65 3.17 -7.42 -9.24
CA ALA A 65 3.42 -8.05 -10.53
C ALA A 65 3.24 -9.57 -10.48
N ARG A 66 3.79 -10.22 -9.45
CA ARG A 66 3.66 -11.68 -9.26
C ARG A 66 2.22 -12.10 -8.98
N LEU A 67 1.52 -11.36 -8.15
CA LEU A 67 0.11 -11.61 -7.81
C LEU A 67 -0.77 -11.46 -9.05
N MET A 68 -0.60 -10.37 -9.82
CA MET A 68 -1.33 -10.17 -11.09
C MET A 68 -1.07 -11.31 -12.08
N ALA A 69 0.19 -11.74 -12.23
CA ALA A 69 0.54 -12.86 -13.10
C ALA A 69 -0.12 -14.17 -12.64
N ALA A 70 -0.06 -14.47 -11.34
CA ALA A 70 -0.68 -15.65 -10.74
C ALA A 70 -2.20 -15.68 -10.95
N PHE A 71 -2.89 -14.54 -10.76
CA PHE A 71 -4.33 -14.46 -11.04
C PHE A 71 -4.66 -14.59 -12.53
N ALA A 72 -3.85 -13.99 -13.41
CA ALA A 72 -4.03 -14.11 -14.86
C ALA A 72 -3.87 -15.55 -15.36
N SER A 73 -3.00 -16.35 -14.74
CA SER A 73 -2.79 -17.77 -15.06
C SER A 73 -3.64 -18.74 -14.24
N ALA A 74 -4.52 -18.24 -13.36
CA ALA A 74 -5.25 -19.05 -12.38
C ALA A 74 -4.33 -19.95 -11.52
N ASP A 75 -3.10 -19.52 -11.27
CA ASP A 75 -2.14 -20.20 -10.39
C ASP A 75 -2.36 -19.76 -8.94
N GLU A 76 -3.32 -20.43 -8.31
CA GLU A 76 -3.73 -20.19 -6.93
C GLU A 76 -2.58 -20.37 -5.93
N ALA A 77 -1.72 -21.39 -6.14
CA ALA A 77 -0.60 -21.68 -5.25
C ALA A 77 0.42 -20.54 -5.25
N SER A 78 0.74 -19.98 -6.42
CA SER A 78 1.61 -18.80 -6.51
C SER A 78 0.95 -17.58 -5.85
N ALA A 79 -0.34 -17.35 -6.07
CA ALA A 79 -1.03 -16.22 -5.46
C ALA A 79 -1.00 -16.29 -3.92
N GLU A 80 -1.26 -17.47 -3.35
CA GLU A 80 -1.15 -17.70 -1.91
C GLU A 80 0.27 -17.53 -1.39
N ARG A 81 1.27 -18.06 -2.12
CA ARG A 81 2.69 -17.92 -1.76
C ARG A 81 3.08 -16.44 -1.63
N TRP A 82 2.77 -15.64 -2.64
CA TRP A 82 3.16 -14.22 -2.68
C TRP A 82 2.40 -13.39 -1.66
N SER A 83 1.11 -13.66 -1.47
CA SER A 83 0.31 -13.01 -0.43
C SER A 83 0.79 -13.38 0.99
N GLY A 84 1.16 -14.64 1.19
CA GLY A 84 1.77 -15.13 2.43
C GLY A 84 3.14 -14.51 2.71
N LEU A 85 3.98 -14.35 1.68
CA LEU A 85 5.25 -13.66 1.79
C LEU A 85 5.08 -12.20 2.22
N LEU A 86 4.08 -11.48 1.68
CA LEU A 86 3.77 -10.12 2.12
C LEU A 86 3.49 -10.08 3.62
N LEU A 87 2.60 -10.95 4.11
CA LEU A 87 2.27 -11.02 5.54
C LEU A 87 3.49 -11.38 6.41
N ALA A 88 4.37 -12.25 5.92
CA ALA A 88 5.60 -12.62 6.63
C ALA A 88 6.58 -11.45 6.72
N LEU A 89 6.63 -10.60 5.69
CA LEU A 89 7.49 -9.41 5.62
C LEU A 89 6.87 -8.14 6.23
N ARG A 90 5.69 -8.25 6.84
CA ARG A 90 5.18 -7.23 7.76
C ARG A 90 5.83 -7.46 9.12
N ASP A 91 6.81 -6.62 9.46
CA ASP A 91 7.69 -6.81 10.62
C ASP A 91 6.94 -6.86 11.97
N THR A 92 5.89 -6.05 12.12
CA THR A 92 5.17 -5.87 13.39
C THR A 92 3.77 -6.48 13.38
N ALA A 93 3.20 -6.71 14.57
CA ALA A 93 1.84 -7.22 14.69
C ALA A 93 0.81 -6.21 14.17
N GLU A 94 1.01 -4.92 14.43
CA GLU A 94 0.16 -3.84 13.92
C GLU A 94 0.16 -3.77 12.38
N LEU A 95 1.31 -3.81 11.72
CA LEU A 95 1.38 -3.79 10.26
C LEU A 95 0.72 -5.02 9.63
N ARG A 96 0.84 -6.21 10.26
CA ARG A 96 0.10 -7.41 9.83
C ARG A 96 -1.40 -7.27 10.05
N ALA A 97 -1.82 -6.71 11.18
CA ALA A 97 -3.22 -6.51 11.51
C ALA A 97 -3.86 -5.51 10.53
N GLN A 98 -3.16 -4.42 10.21
CA GLN A 98 -3.55 -3.46 9.17
C GLN A 98 -3.77 -4.16 7.83
N GLU A 99 -2.79 -4.91 7.33
CA GLU A 99 -2.87 -5.59 6.03
C GLU A 99 -4.08 -6.54 5.96
N ARG A 100 -4.35 -7.29 7.04
CA ARG A 100 -5.52 -8.19 7.14
C ARG A 100 -6.85 -7.45 7.22
N ALA A 101 -6.91 -6.35 7.98
CA ALA A 101 -8.11 -5.53 8.09
C ALA A 101 -8.47 -4.91 6.74
N LEU A 102 -7.49 -4.33 6.04
CA LEU A 102 -7.66 -3.81 4.68
C LEU A 102 -8.04 -4.93 3.71
N GLY A 103 -7.38 -6.08 3.76
CA GLY A 103 -7.71 -7.23 2.92
C GLY A 103 -9.16 -7.71 3.10
N THR A 104 -9.68 -7.67 4.32
CA THR A 104 -11.09 -7.99 4.61
C THR A 104 -12.05 -6.98 3.98
N ALA A 105 -11.76 -5.69 4.10
CA ALA A 105 -12.59 -4.65 3.50
C ALA A 105 -12.54 -4.70 1.95
N TRP A 106 -11.36 -4.96 1.38
CA TRP A 106 -11.20 -5.22 -0.04
C TRP A 106 -12.00 -6.44 -0.50
N ALA A 107 -12.04 -7.52 0.28
CA ALA A 107 -12.77 -8.72 -0.10
C ALA A 107 -14.27 -8.45 -0.21
N ALA A 108 -14.84 -7.85 0.83
CA ALA A 108 -16.24 -7.46 0.84
C ALA A 108 -16.58 -6.57 -0.36
N LEU A 109 -15.76 -5.53 -0.60
CA LEU A 109 -15.94 -4.63 -1.73
C LEU A 109 -15.93 -5.37 -3.08
N LEU A 110 -14.95 -6.25 -3.32
CA LEU A 110 -14.82 -6.93 -4.61
C LEU A 110 -15.92 -7.97 -4.84
N VAL A 111 -16.39 -8.63 -3.77
CA VAL A 111 -17.57 -9.51 -3.81
C VAL A 111 -18.81 -8.69 -4.18
N ASP A 112 -19.04 -7.56 -3.52
CA ASP A 112 -20.17 -6.67 -3.82
C ASP A 112 -20.14 -6.11 -5.24
N LEU A 113 -18.94 -5.84 -5.77
CA LEU A 113 -18.73 -5.40 -7.16
C LEU A 113 -18.80 -6.54 -8.19
N GLY A 114 -18.99 -7.79 -7.74
CA GLY A 114 -19.09 -8.97 -8.61
C GLY A 114 -17.79 -9.33 -9.33
N VAL A 115 -16.64 -9.03 -8.75
CA VAL A 115 -15.34 -9.38 -9.33
C VAL A 115 -15.10 -10.89 -9.21
N PRO A 116 -14.92 -11.62 -10.34
CA PRO A 116 -14.68 -13.06 -10.30
C PRO A 116 -13.44 -13.43 -9.49
N GLY A 117 -13.54 -14.50 -8.71
CA GLY A 117 -12.43 -14.98 -7.86
C GLY A 117 -12.27 -14.23 -6.53
N ALA A 118 -13.10 -13.22 -6.22
CA ALA A 118 -13.04 -12.53 -4.93
C ALA A 118 -13.61 -13.36 -3.77
N GLU A 119 -14.73 -14.07 -3.98
CA GLU A 119 -15.37 -14.91 -2.94
C GLU A 119 -14.43 -15.96 -2.34
N PRO A 120 -13.68 -16.76 -3.13
CA PRO A 120 -12.73 -17.73 -2.57
C PRO A 120 -11.61 -17.09 -1.74
N TRP A 121 -11.36 -15.79 -1.89
CA TRP A 121 -10.34 -15.07 -1.14
C TRP A 121 -10.87 -14.42 0.14
N ALA A 122 -12.20 -14.28 0.27
CA ALA A 122 -12.83 -13.57 1.38
C ALA A 122 -12.46 -14.13 2.76
N ASP A 123 -12.25 -15.45 2.87
CA ASP A 123 -11.92 -16.14 4.12
C ASP A 123 -10.51 -16.72 4.17
N ARG A 124 -9.66 -16.46 3.16
CA ARG A 124 -8.30 -17.03 3.14
C ARG A 124 -7.40 -16.52 4.26
N PRO A 125 -6.63 -17.39 4.93
CA PRO A 125 -5.65 -16.96 5.94
C PRO A 125 -4.58 -16.00 5.38
N GLN A 126 -4.19 -16.21 4.12
CA GLN A 126 -3.19 -15.43 3.40
C GLN A 126 -3.78 -14.16 2.75
N ARG A 127 -5.06 -13.84 2.96
CA ARG A 127 -5.70 -12.64 2.36
C ARG A 127 -4.94 -11.37 2.74
N THR A 128 -4.60 -10.57 1.73
CA THR A 128 -3.98 -9.24 1.86
C THR A 128 -4.72 -8.24 1.00
N ALA A 129 -4.59 -6.95 1.33
CA ALA A 129 -5.15 -5.89 0.48
C ALA A 129 -4.47 -5.88 -0.88
N LEU A 130 -3.15 -6.12 -0.92
CA LEU A 130 -2.38 -6.16 -2.16
C LEU A 130 -2.84 -7.30 -3.10
N ALA A 131 -3.08 -8.51 -2.58
CA ALA A 131 -3.59 -9.61 -3.39
C ALA A 131 -4.96 -9.30 -3.98
N LEU A 132 -5.85 -8.66 -3.22
CA LEU A 132 -7.20 -8.37 -3.68
C LEU A 132 -7.20 -7.21 -4.68
N TYR A 133 -6.38 -6.20 -4.45
CA TYR A 133 -6.10 -5.17 -5.45
C TYR A 133 -5.58 -5.79 -6.76
N ALA A 134 -4.56 -6.67 -6.67
CA ALA A 134 -3.98 -7.38 -7.81
C ALA A 134 -5.01 -8.20 -8.59
N LEU A 135 -5.89 -8.94 -7.88
CA LEU A 135 -7.01 -9.68 -8.47
C LEU A 135 -7.92 -8.75 -9.28
N ALA A 136 -8.33 -7.62 -8.69
CA ALA A 136 -9.23 -6.67 -9.34
C ALA A 136 -8.61 -6.04 -10.58
N VAL A 137 -7.36 -5.55 -10.50
CA VAL A 137 -6.69 -4.91 -11.64
C VAL A 137 -6.38 -5.89 -12.76
N ALA A 138 -6.05 -7.15 -12.43
CA ALA A 138 -5.88 -8.21 -13.42
C ALA A 138 -7.20 -8.54 -14.13
N HIS A 139 -8.31 -8.65 -13.37
CA HIS A 139 -9.64 -8.87 -13.93
C HIS A 139 -10.08 -7.74 -14.86
N TYR A 140 -9.77 -6.49 -14.52
CA TYR A 140 -10.11 -5.32 -15.34
C TYR A 140 -9.14 -5.08 -16.51
N GLY A 141 -8.14 -5.93 -16.72
CA GLY A 141 -7.19 -5.79 -17.84
C GLY A 141 -6.27 -4.58 -17.73
N VAL A 142 -6.03 -4.09 -16.50
CA VAL A 142 -5.10 -2.99 -16.24
C VAL A 142 -3.67 -3.51 -16.36
N THR A 143 -2.78 -2.73 -16.99
CA THR A 143 -1.37 -3.12 -17.10
C THR A 143 -0.70 -3.11 -15.73
N VAL A 144 0.29 -3.98 -15.52
CA VAL A 144 1.03 -4.01 -14.24
C VAL A 144 1.69 -2.66 -13.91
N GLN A 145 2.09 -1.91 -14.94
CA GLN A 145 2.69 -0.60 -14.79
C GLN A 145 1.67 0.45 -14.31
N ASP A 146 0.49 0.50 -14.93
CA ASP A 146 -0.59 1.41 -14.51
C ASP A 146 -1.11 1.06 -13.11
N ALA A 147 -1.27 -0.22 -12.81
CA ALA A 147 -1.63 -0.70 -11.48
C ALA A 147 -0.58 -0.31 -10.43
N GLY A 148 0.72 -0.48 -10.73
CA GLY A 148 1.80 -0.05 -9.86
C GLY A 148 1.77 1.46 -9.59
N HIS A 149 1.58 2.28 -10.63
CA HIS A 149 1.49 3.74 -10.47
C HIS A 149 0.30 4.14 -9.57
N ALA A 150 -0.86 3.55 -9.82
CA ALA A 150 -2.08 3.88 -9.09
C ALA A 150 -2.00 3.41 -7.62
N LEU A 151 -1.43 2.24 -7.36
CA LEU A 151 -1.15 1.75 -6.00
C LEU A 151 -0.27 2.73 -5.22
N LEU A 152 0.86 3.15 -5.80
CA LEU A 152 1.79 4.08 -5.13
C LEU A 152 1.19 5.48 -4.97
N TRP A 153 0.34 5.91 -5.91
CA TRP A 153 -0.40 7.16 -5.80
C TRP A 153 -1.37 7.15 -4.61
N ALA A 154 -2.23 6.12 -4.51
CA ALA A 154 -3.18 5.99 -3.42
C ALA A 154 -2.49 5.94 -2.05
N TRP A 155 -1.37 5.22 -1.98
CA TRP A 155 -0.53 5.18 -0.78
C TRP A 155 0.05 6.55 -0.42
N LEU A 156 0.61 7.28 -1.38
CA LEU A 156 1.18 8.61 -1.17
C LEU A 156 0.12 9.61 -0.67
N GLU A 157 -1.08 9.59 -1.26
CA GLU A 157 -2.19 10.44 -0.84
C GLU A 157 -2.61 10.14 0.61
N ALA A 158 -2.70 8.85 0.97
CA ALA A 158 -3.01 8.42 2.34
C ALA A 158 -1.93 8.89 3.34
N GLN A 159 -0.64 8.76 2.99
CA GLN A 159 0.47 9.21 3.83
C GLN A 159 0.52 10.73 3.99
N ALA A 160 0.28 11.49 2.93
CA ALA A 160 0.19 12.94 3.02
C ALA A 160 -1.00 13.40 3.87
N SER A 161 -2.14 12.69 3.78
CA SER A 161 -3.30 12.91 4.65
C SER A 161 -3.03 12.58 6.12
N ALA A 162 -2.25 11.53 6.38
CA ALA A 162 -1.78 11.21 7.72
C ALA A 162 -0.82 12.30 8.26
N ALA A 163 0.13 12.74 7.44
CA ALA A 163 1.06 13.81 7.79
C ALA A 163 0.37 15.13 8.10
N LEU A 164 -0.69 15.49 7.35
CA LEU A 164 -1.49 16.70 7.61
C LEU A 164 -2.15 16.69 9.00
N ARG A 165 -2.49 15.50 9.51
CA ARG A 165 -3.13 15.32 10.82
C ARG A 165 -2.14 15.16 11.98
N ALA A 166 -0.99 14.53 11.72
CA ALA A 166 0.01 14.22 12.74
C ALA A 166 1.09 15.29 12.90
N VAL A 167 1.51 15.93 11.81
CA VAL A 167 2.56 16.97 11.79
C VAL A 167 1.89 18.34 11.83
N PRO A 168 2.48 19.38 12.46
CA PRO A 168 2.01 20.77 12.37
C PRO A 168 2.26 21.34 10.96
N LEU A 169 1.58 20.78 9.98
CA LEU A 169 1.77 21.00 8.56
C LEU A 169 0.49 21.62 7.99
N GLY A 170 0.63 22.63 7.13
CA GLY A 170 -0.51 23.23 6.43
C GLY A 170 -0.85 22.50 5.13
N HIS A 171 -2.10 22.60 4.65
CA HIS A 171 -2.58 21.97 3.41
C HIS A 171 -1.65 22.20 2.20
N ALA A 172 -1.14 23.43 2.04
CA ALA A 172 -0.22 23.76 0.94
C ALA A 172 1.11 22.98 1.02
N ALA A 173 1.60 22.68 2.22
CA ALA A 173 2.80 21.88 2.40
C ALA A 173 2.53 20.40 2.06
N ALA A 174 1.36 19.86 2.39
CA ALA A 174 0.99 18.48 2.05
C ALA A 174 0.94 18.30 0.53
N GLN A 175 0.32 19.26 -0.17
CA GLN A 175 0.26 19.26 -1.62
C GLN A 175 1.64 19.37 -2.27
N ARG A 176 2.59 20.12 -1.68
CA ARG A 176 3.99 20.14 -2.16
C ARG A 176 4.69 18.80 -1.98
N VAL A 177 4.44 18.10 -0.86
CA VAL A 177 4.98 16.75 -0.63
C VAL A 177 4.44 15.78 -1.68
N ILE A 178 3.12 15.77 -1.90
CA ILE A 178 2.49 14.93 -2.94
C ILE A 178 3.09 15.25 -4.31
N HIS A 179 3.11 16.52 -4.71
CA HIS A 179 3.62 16.94 -6.01
C HIS A 179 5.08 16.49 -6.24
N THR A 180 5.93 16.64 -5.22
CA THR A 180 7.35 16.27 -5.30
C THR A 180 7.52 14.75 -5.38
N LEU A 181 6.87 14.00 -4.51
CA LEU A 181 7.06 12.55 -4.44
C LEU A 181 6.33 11.79 -5.56
N ALA A 182 5.25 12.35 -6.12
CA ALA A 182 4.58 11.78 -7.27
C ALA A 182 5.51 11.65 -8.49
N ALA A 183 6.48 12.56 -8.65
CA ALA A 183 7.48 12.49 -9.71
C ALA A 183 8.43 11.27 -9.58
N ALA A 184 8.57 10.70 -8.38
CA ALA A 184 9.41 9.53 -8.12
C ALA A 184 8.69 8.20 -8.38
N ILE A 185 7.35 8.19 -8.45
CA ILE A 185 6.52 6.98 -8.60
C ILE A 185 6.90 6.18 -9.86
N PRO A 186 7.03 6.77 -11.06
CA PRO A 186 7.33 5.98 -12.26
C PRO A 186 8.67 5.23 -12.18
N ALA A 187 9.69 5.86 -11.58
CA ALA A 187 10.99 5.25 -11.40
C ALA A 187 10.94 4.15 -10.32
N ALA A 188 10.19 4.36 -9.24
CA ALA A 188 9.97 3.35 -8.20
C ALA A 188 9.26 2.11 -8.77
N VAL A 189 8.21 2.30 -9.58
CA VAL A 189 7.50 1.20 -10.24
C VAL A 189 8.45 0.46 -11.18
N THR A 190 9.16 1.18 -12.04
CA THR A 190 10.12 0.56 -12.98
C THR A 190 11.16 -0.30 -12.26
N ARG A 191 11.74 0.19 -11.16
CA ARG A 191 12.70 -0.56 -10.35
C ARG A 191 12.07 -1.81 -9.73
N GLY A 192 10.90 -1.66 -9.11
CA GLY A 192 10.22 -2.77 -8.45
C GLY A 192 9.82 -3.89 -9.41
N LEU A 193 9.34 -3.53 -10.60
CA LEU A 193 8.99 -4.52 -11.63
C LEU A 193 10.21 -5.27 -12.18
N ALA A 194 11.40 -4.70 -12.08
CA ALA A 194 12.65 -5.32 -12.55
C ALA A 194 13.33 -6.22 -11.49
N LEU A 195 12.84 -6.26 -10.24
CA LEU A 195 13.44 -7.08 -9.20
C LEU A 195 13.24 -8.58 -9.47
N ALA A 196 14.29 -9.37 -9.24
CA ALA A 196 14.21 -10.83 -9.17
C ALA A 196 13.50 -11.27 -7.88
N ASP A 197 13.01 -12.51 -7.86
CA ASP A 197 12.22 -13.04 -6.73
C ASP A 197 13.02 -13.05 -5.42
N GLU A 198 14.31 -13.40 -5.49
CA GLU A 198 15.25 -13.45 -4.39
C GLU A 198 15.64 -12.07 -3.82
N ASP A 199 15.42 -11.00 -4.59
CA ASP A 199 15.73 -9.62 -4.19
C ASP A 199 14.53 -8.88 -3.58
N ILE A 200 13.36 -9.53 -3.52
CA ILE A 200 12.13 -8.99 -2.93
C ILE A 200 12.29 -8.90 -1.42
N GLY A 201 12.16 -7.69 -0.89
CA GLY A 201 12.25 -7.42 0.54
C GLY A 201 12.26 -5.93 0.83
N ALA A 202 11.73 -5.56 1.98
CA ALA A 202 11.74 -4.18 2.46
C ALA A 202 12.89 -3.95 3.45
N GLY A 203 13.47 -2.75 3.42
CA GLY A 203 14.52 -2.33 4.35
C GLY A 203 14.11 -1.05 5.08
N ALA A 204 13.29 -1.16 6.12
CA ALA A 204 12.83 0.00 6.89
C ALA A 204 12.92 -0.19 8.42
N PRO A 205 14.14 -0.26 9.00
CA PRO A 205 14.30 -0.45 10.44
C PRO A 205 13.60 0.64 11.27
N ALA A 206 13.64 1.89 10.81
CA ALA A 206 12.97 2.99 11.48
C ALA A 206 11.44 2.81 11.51
N LEU A 207 10.85 2.27 10.44
CA LEU A 207 9.42 1.94 10.40
C LEU A 207 9.07 0.84 11.41
N ALA A 208 9.86 -0.23 11.44
CA ALA A 208 9.65 -1.33 12.38
C ALA A 208 9.72 -0.83 13.83
N ILE A 209 10.71 0.01 14.17
CA ILE A 209 10.82 0.60 15.51
C ILE A 209 9.63 1.51 15.80
N ALA A 210 9.24 2.39 14.85
CA ALA A 210 8.11 3.30 15.05
C ALA A 210 6.81 2.54 15.27
N SER A 211 6.53 1.48 14.49
CA SER A 211 5.34 0.65 14.67
C SER A 211 5.38 -0.12 16.00
N CYS A 212 6.51 -0.71 16.40
CA CYS A 212 6.61 -1.33 17.72
C CYS A 212 6.37 -0.33 18.87
N ARG A 213 6.76 0.94 18.70
CA ARG A 213 6.51 2.00 19.69
C ARG A 213 5.03 2.40 19.72
N HIS A 214 4.39 2.46 18.56
CA HIS A 214 2.97 2.76 18.42
C HIS A 214 2.12 1.80 19.26
N GLU A 215 2.46 0.51 19.33
CA GLU A 215 1.78 -0.51 20.15
C GLU A 215 1.68 -0.15 21.65
N THR A 216 2.53 0.76 22.15
CA THR A 216 2.56 1.20 23.56
C THR A 216 2.30 2.70 23.74
N GLN A 217 1.99 3.41 22.65
CA GLN A 217 1.75 4.86 22.66
C GLN A 217 0.47 5.22 23.44
N TYR A 218 0.56 6.25 24.30
CA TYR A 218 -0.51 6.64 25.22
C TYR A 218 -1.68 7.34 24.50
N SER A 219 -1.39 8.25 23.58
CA SER A 219 -2.38 8.98 22.78
C SER A 219 -2.25 8.61 21.31
N ARG A 220 -3.31 8.03 20.72
CA ARG A 220 -3.31 7.56 19.32
C ARG A 220 -4.47 8.17 18.55
N LEU A 221 -4.13 8.80 17.42
CA LEU A 221 -5.07 9.28 16.43
C LEU A 221 -5.34 8.21 15.35
N PHE A 222 -4.40 7.29 15.14
CA PHE A 222 -4.48 6.25 14.13
C PHE A 222 -4.59 4.85 14.73
N ARG A 223 -5.04 3.89 13.92
CA ARG A 223 -5.08 2.46 14.25
C ARG A 223 -3.75 1.74 13.93
N SER A 224 -2.66 2.51 13.75
CA SER A 224 -1.33 2.21 13.14
C SER A 224 -1.32 1.85 11.67
#